data_AF-A0A239C8Z3-F1
#
_entry.id   AF-A0A239C8Z3-F1
#
_cell.length_a   1.000
_cell.length_b   1.000
_cell.length_c   1.000
_cell.angle_alpha   90.00
_cell.angle_beta   90.00
_cell.angle_gamma   90.00
#
_symmetry.space_group_name_H-M   'P 1'
#
loop_
_entity.id
_entity.type
_entity.pdbx_description
1 polymer ?
#
loop_
_entity_poly.entity_id
_entity_poly.type
_entity_poly.pdbx_seq_one_letter_code
_entity_poly.pdbx_strand_id
1 'polypeptide(L)'
;MEGVYIALLFLGLGALVRKFPNLLAGYGSLSQREKEKAVKNGAPVYISWMFILMGVLTILGHLAGVLLDMPNLGQGVGLLVTMFGAVLIIILGNRLIHKD
;
A
#
# COMPACT_ATOMS: atom_id res chain seq x y z
N MET A 1 2.58 -20.23 3.30
CA MET A 1 3.37 -19.74 2.15
C MET A 1 2.70 -18.56 1.43
N GLU A 2 1.38 -18.58 1.21
CA GLU A 2 0.64 -17.49 0.53
C GLU A 2 0.87 -16.08 1.12
N GLY A 3 0.83 -15.93 2.45
CA GLY A 3 1.01 -14.62 3.10
C GLY A 3 2.37 -13.95 2.83
N VAL A 4 3.43 -14.75 2.61
CA VAL A 4 4.77 -14.23 2.28
C VAL A 4 4.78 -13.63 0.87
N TYR A 5 4.12 -14.29 -0.09
CA TYR A 5 4.02 -13.75 -1.46
C TYR A 5 3.22 -12.44 -1.50
N ILE A 6 2.12 -12.36 -0.74
CA ILE A 6 1.32 -11.13 -0.61
C ILE A 6 2.15 -10.00 0.00
N ALA A 7 2.92 -10.29 1.05
CA ALA A 7 3.79 -9.30 1.65
C ALA A 7 4.87 -8.79 0.69
N LEU A 8 5.54 -9.71 -0.02
CA LEU A 8 6.54 -9.35 -1.03
C LEU A 8 5.94 -8.51 -2.15
N LEU A 9 4.72 -8.83 -2.58
CA LEU A 9 3.98 -8.03 -3.55
C LEU A 9 3.76 -6.61 -3.05
N PHE A 10 3.28 -6.43 -1.81
CA PHE A 10 3.08 -5.10 -1.23
C PHE A 10 4.38 -4.32 -1.08
N LEU A 11 5.46 -4.93 -0.61
CA LEU A 11 6.78 -4.27 -0.53
C LEU A 11 7.27 -3.85 -1.93
N GLY A 12 7.12 -4.72 -2.92
CA GLY A 12 7.46 -4.43 -4.32
C GLY A 12 6.64 -3.28 -4.89
N LEU A 13 5.32 -3.29 -4.72
CA LEU A 13 4.43 -2.20 -5.14
C LEU A 13 4.79 -0.89 -4.45
N GLY A 14 5.12 -0.92 -3.16
CA GLY A 14 5.58 0.26 -2.43
C GLY A 14 6.83 0.87 -3.05
N ALA A 15 7.85 0.06 -3.37
CA ALA A 15 9.06 0.52 -4.02
C ALA A 15 8.79 1.05 -5.45
N LEU A 16 7.95 0.34 -6.21
CA LEU A 16 7.63 0.69 -7.60
C LEU A 16 6.83 1.99 -7.70
N VAL A 17 5.79 2.18 -6.87
CA VAL A 17 4.97 3.41 -6.87
C VAL A 17 5.80 4.65 -6.56
N ARG A 18 6.80 4.52 -5.68
CA ARG A 18 7.71 5.63 -5.37
C ARG A 18 8.56 6.05 -6.57
N LYS A 19 9.01 5.09 -7.38
CA LYS A 19 9.85 5.32 -8.56
C LYS A 19 9.03 5.68 -9.79
N PHE A 20 7.84 5.08 -9.93
CA PHE A 20 6.95 5.20 -11.07
C PHE A 20 5.52 5.54 -10.60
N PRO A 21 5.24 6.82 -10.27
CA PRO A 21 3.92 7.26 -9.83
C PRO A 21 2.80 6.98 -10.82
N ASN A 22 3.14 6.81 -12.11
CA ASN A 22 2.18 6.41 -13.16
C ASN A 22 1.54 5.04 -12.93
N LEU A 23 2.06 4.21 -12.02
CA LEU A 23 1.42 2.96 -11.59
C LEU A 23 0.18 3.21 -10.73
N LEU A 24 0.02 4.41 -10.17
CA LEU A 24 -1.18 4.79 -9.44
C LEU A 24 -2.32 4.98 -10.43
N ALA A 25 -3.42 4.25 -10.21
CA ALA A 25 -4.64 4.42 -10.97
C ALA A 25 -5.10 5.89 -10.94
N GLY A 26 -5.40 6.45 -12.12
CA GLY A 26 -5.80 7.85 -12.27
C GLY A 26 -4.65 8.87 -12.28
N TYR A 27 -3.42 8.51 -11.87
CA TYR A 27 -2.29 9.45 -11.92
C TYR A 27 -1.87 9.76 -13.35
N GLY A 28 -1.91 8.76 -14.24
CA GLY A 28 -1.58 8.94 -15.66
C GLY A 28 -2.46 9.96 -16.39
N SER A 29 -3.74 10.03 -16.01
CA SER A 29 -4.74 10.94 -16.58
C SER A 29 -4.69 12.37 -16.03
N LEU A 30 -3.92 12.63 -14.97
CA LEU A 30 -3.73 13.98 -14.44
C LEU A 30 -2.97 14.86 -15.45
N SER A 31 -3.32 16.13 -15.51
CA SER A 31 -2.53 17.15 -16.21
C SER A 31 -1.14 17.30 -15.57
N GLN A 32 -0.18 17.87 -16.31
CA GLN A 32 1.18 18.07 -15.80
C GLN A 32 1.20 18.88 -14.49
N ARG A 33 0.37 19.92 -14.40
CA ARG A 33 0.25 20.77 -13.21
C ARG A 33 -0.29 19.99 -12.00
N GLU A 34 -1.25 19.11 -12.21
CA GLU A 34 -1.81 18.25 -11.15
C GLU A 34 -0.81 17.18 -10.70
N LYS A 35 -0.03 16.62 -11.63
CA LYS A 35 1.05 15.66 -11.30
C LYS A 35 2.11 16.30 -10.40
N GLU A 36 2.53 17.52 -10.72
CA GLU A 36 3.48 18.29 -9.91
C GLU A 36 2.92 18.62 -8.53
N LYS A 37 1.65 19.02 -8.45
CA LYS A 37 0.94 19.26 -7.18
C LYS A 37 0.86 17.98 -6.34
N ALA A 38 0.49 16.85 -6.94
CA ALA A 38 0.41 15.56 -6.25
C ALA A 38 1.77 15.09 -5.71
N VAL A 39 2.86 15.31 -6.46
CA VAL A 39 4.23 15.02 -5.99
C VAL A 39 4.61 15.95 -4.86
N LYS A 40 4.34 17.25 -4.98
CA LYS A 40 4.61 18.26 -3.94
C LYS A 40 3.86 17.94 -2.64
N ASN A 41 2.63 17.45 -2.75
CA ASN A 41 1.81 17.02 -1.62
C ASN A 41 2.22 15.63 -1.07
N GLY A 42 3.20 14.98 -1.68
CA GLY A 42 3.74 13.71 -1.22
C GLY A 42 2.85 12.50 -1.51
N ALA A 43 1.89 12.58 -2.44
CA ALA A 43 0.96 11.48 -2.71
C ALA A 43 1.66 10.16 -3.10
N PRO A 44 2.66 10.13 -4.01
CA PRO A 44 3.35 8.88 -4.34
C PRO A 44 4.15 8.32 -3.15
N VAL A 45 4.71 9.19 -2.31
CA VAL A 45 5.46 8.79 -1.11
C VAL A 45 4.52 8.19 -0.06
N TYR A 46 3.37 8.83 0.17
CA TYR A 46 2.35 8.31 1.08
C TYR A 46 1.86 6.93 0.64
N ILE A 47 1.49 6.76 -0.63
CA ILE A 47 0.96 5.48 -1.12
C ILE A 47 2.06 4.40 -1.09
N SER A 48 3.30 4.76 -1.40
CA SER A 48 4.46 3.88 -1.22
C SER A 48 4.59 3.38 0.22
N TRP A 49 4.54 4.28 1.20
CA TRP A 49 4.61 3.92 2.62
C TRP A 49 3.45 3.05 3.08
N MET A 50 2.24 3.29 2.57
CA MET A 50 1.07 2.45 2.88
C MET A 50 1.26 1.03 2.37
N PHE A 51 1.71 0.85 1.13
CA PHE A 51 2.04 -0.48 0.62
C PHE A 51 3.14 -1.15 1.44
N ILE A 52 4.20 -0.43 1.82
CA ILE A 52 5.25 -0.99 2.67
C ILE A 52 4.69 -1.44 4.03
N LEU A 53 3.88 -0.59 4.67
CA LEU A 53 3.24 -0.90 5.95
C LEU A 53 2.34 -2.13 5.85
N MET A 54 1.55 -2.26 4.78
CA MET A 54 0.71 -3.43 4.53
C MET A 54 1.54 -4.72 4.39
N GLY A 55 2.67 -4.64 3.68
CA GLY A 55 3.61 -5.76 3.56
C GLY A 55 4.19 -6.18 4.92
N VAL A 56 4.65 -5.21 5.71
CA VAL A 56 5.19 -5.46 7.06
C VAL A 56 4.14 -6.08 7.99
N LEU A 57 2.92 -5.52 8.03
CA LEU A 57 1.84 -6.06 8.87
C LEU A 57 1.46 -7.49 8.48
N THR A 58 1.50 -7.82 7.20
CA THR A 58 1.23 -9.18 6.71
C THR A 58 2.32 -10.16 7.15
N ILE A 59 3.60 -9.75 7.12
CA ILE A 59 4.72 -10.56 7.64
C ILE A 59 4.56 -10.78 9.14
N LEU A 60 4.26 -9.72 9.90
CA LEU A 60 4.07 -9.81 11.35
C LEU A 60 2.88 -10.70 11.70
N GLY A 61 1.76 -10.60 10.96
CA GLY A 61 0.60 -11.48 11.13
C GLY A 61 0.93 -12.95 10.84
N HIS A 62 1.74 -13.21 9.81
CA HIS A 62 2.19 -14.57 9.52
C HIS A 62 3.10 -15.12 10.62
N LEU A 63 4.07 -14.34 11.09
CA LEU A 63 4.98 -14.72 12.16
C LEU A 63 4.25 -14.97 13.48
N ALA A 64 3.29 -14.10 13.83
CA ALA A 64 2.44 -14.28 15.00
C ALA A 64 1.58 -15.55 14.90
N GLY A 65 1.05 -15.86 13.71
CA GLY A 65 0.30 -17.10 13.49
C GLY A 65 1.14 -18.36 13.69
N VAL A 66 2.40 -18.33 13.28
CA VAL A 66 3.36 -19.43 13.53
C VAL A 66 3.73 -19.51 15.01
N LEU A 67 3.95 -18.38 15.68
CA LEU A 67 4.35 -18.35 17.09
C LEU A 67 3.24 -18.80 18.05
N LEU A 68 1.98 -18.57 17.68
CA LEU A 68 0.80 -18.89 18.51
C LEU A 68 0.13 -20.22 18.14
N ASP A 69 0.72 -21.01 17.23
CA ASP A 69 0.12 -22.23 16.66
C ASP A 69 -1.30 -21.99 16.06
N MET A 70 -1.54 -20.77 15.57
CA MET A 70 -2.80 -20.36 14.93
C MET A 70 -2.56 -20.13 13.43
N PRO A 71 -2.51 -21.18 12.59
CA PRO A 71 -2.12 -21.06 11.18
C PRO A 71 -3.04 -20.15 10.36
N ASN A 72 -4.30 -20.00 10.76
CA ASN A 72 -5.30 -19.16 10.08
C ASN A 72 -5.15 -17.66 10.40
N LEU A 73 -4.41 -17.30 11.44
CA LEU A 73 -4.27 -15.90 11.87
C LEU A 73 -3.56 -15.06 10.79
N GLY A 74 -2.55 -15.61 10.13
CA GLY A 74 -1.86 -14.92 9.04
C GLY A 74 -2.77 -14.62 7.85
N GLN A 75 -3.66 -15.54 7.48
CA GLN A 75 -4.65 -15.31 6.41
C GLN A 75 -5.66 -14.23 6.80
N GLY A 76 -6.20 -14.30 8.02
CA GLY A 76 -7.14 -13.30 8.53
C GLY A 76 -6.54 -11.89 8.57
N VAL A 77 -5.32 -11.76 9.11
CA VAL A 77 -4.59 -10.49 9.14
C VAL A 77 -4.31 -9.98 7.74
N GLY A 78 -3.84 -10.84 6.82
CA GLY A 78 -3.57 -10.45 5.43
C GLY A 78 -4.81 -9.91 4.71
N LEU A 79 -5.98 -10.54 4.91
CA LEU A 79 -7.25 -10.10 4.35
C LEU A 79 -7.67 -8.74 4.91
N LEU A 80 -7.62 -8.57 6.24
CA LEU A 80 -7.95 -7.31 6.89
C LEU A 80 -7.02 -6.18 6.44
N VAL A 81 -5.72 -6.42 6.43
CA VAL A 81 -4.71 -5.46 5.97
C VAL A 81 -4.99 -5.03 4.53
N THR A 82 -5.35 -5.98 3.65
CA THR A 82 -5.67 -5.67 2.25
C THR A 82 -6.92 -4.79 2.14
N MET A 83 -8.00 -5.16 2.81
CA MET A 83 -9.26 -4.40 2.77
C MET A 83 -9.11 -2.98 3.33
N PHE A 84 -8.59 -2.87 4.55
CA PHE A 84 -8.43 -1.56 5.21
C PHE A 84 -7.34 -0.72 4.52
N GLY A 85 -6.22 -1.34 4.16
CA GLY A 85 -5.13 -0.66 3.47
C GLY A 85 -5.55 -0.10 2.11
N ALA A 86 -6.30 -0.86 1.31
CA ALA A 86 -6.82 -0.37 0.03
C ALA A 86 -7.73 0.86 0.21
N VAL A 87 -8.66 0.81 1.18
CA VAL A 87 -9.56 1.94 1.49
C VAL A 87 -8.76 3.18 1.91
N LEU A 88 -7.78 3.02 2.81
CA LEU A 88 -6.94 4.12 3.28
C LEU A 88 -6.07 4.72 2.15
N ILE A 89 -5.54 3.89 1.26
CA ILE A 89 -4.78 4.34 0.08
C ILE A 89 -5.68 5.18 -0.83
N ILE A 90 -6.90 4.72 -1.12
CA ILE A 90 -7.82 5.43 -2.01
C ILE A 90 -8.24 6.77 -1.40
N ILE A 91 -8.73 6.77 -0.16
CA ILE A 91 -9.29 7.98 0.47
C ILE A 91 -8.19 9.03 0.67
N LEU A 92 -7.09 8.65 1.33
CA LEU A 92 -6.04 9.59 1.68
C LEU A 92 -5.15 9.93 0.48
N GLY A 93 -4.91 8.97 -0.42
CA GLY A 93 -4.22 9.22 -1.69
C GLY A 93 -4.97 10.25 -2.54
N ASN A 94 -6.30 10.07 -2.70
CA ASN A 94 -7.13 11.02 -3.44
C ASN A 94 -7.13 12.41 -2.79
N ARG A 95 -7.19 12.47 -1.45
CA ARG A 95 -7.11 13.72 -0.70
C ARG A 95 -5.79 14.45 -0.93
N LEU A 96 -4.65 13.74 -0.97
CA LEU A 96 -3.34 14.36 -1.20
C LEU A 96 -3.17 14.85 -2.64
N ILE A 97 -3.73 14.16 -3.62
CA ILE A 97 -3.70 14.58 -5.03
C ILE A 97 -4.46 15.90 -5.22
N HIS A 98 -5.63 16.05 -4.58
CA HIS A 98 -6.50 17.21 -4.76
C HIS A 98 -6.32 18.32 -3.70
N LYS A 99 -5.45 18.14 -2.71
CA LYS A 99 -5.22 19.14 -1.64
C LYS A 99 -4.62 20.42 -2.20
N ASP A 100 -5.34 21.54 -2.05
CA ASP A 100 -4.95 22.89 -2.48
C ASP A 100 -3.68 23.44 -1.84
#